data_AF-A0A938NEI8-F1
#
_entry.id   AF-A0A938NEI8-F1
#
_cell.length_a   1.000
_cell.length_b   1.000
_cell.length_c   1.000
_cell.angle_alpha   90.00
_cell.angle_beta   90.00
_cell.angle_gamma   90.00
#
_symmetry.space_group_name_H-M   'P 1'
#
loop_
_entity.id
_entity.type
_entity.pdbx_description
1 polymer ?
#
loop_
_entity_poly.entity_id
_entity_poly.type
_entity_poly.pdbx_seq_one_letter_code
_entity_poly.pdbx_strand_id
1 'polypeptide(L)' 'GPMNRGVEIAQAVANGPRAVILEQVTNGVAVRMAVLYLLSESRRRAETGAPAGQASPRPAPAAGRASDTLIAQADA' A
#
# COMPACT_ATOMS: atom_id res chain seq x y z
N GLY A 1 9.73 -1.20 6.95
CA GLY A 1 11.07 -0.56 6.90
C GLY A 1 12.12 -1.62 6.74
N PRO A 2 13.42 -1.26 6.71
CA PRO A 2 14.49 -2.25 6.75
C PRO A 2 14.43 -3.03 8.07
N MET A 3 14.88 -4.28 8.03
CA MET A 3 14.86 -5.24 9.13
C MET A 3 16.21 -5.95 9.16
N ASN A 4 16.79 -6.09 10.35
CA ASN A 4 18.09 -6.73 10.52
C ASN A 4 17.92 -8.24 10.73
N ARG A 5 18.04 -9.02 9.65
CA ARG A 5 17.95 -10.50 9.70
C ARG A 5 19.11 -11.09 10.50
N GLY A 6 18.82 -12.09 11.33
CA GLY A 6 19.80 -12.72 12.22
C GLY A 6 20.06 -11.96 13.52
N VAL A 7 19.52 -10.74 13.66
CA VAL A 7 19.58 -9.94 14.90
C VAL A 7 18.17 -9.72 15.45
N GLU A 8 17.28 -9.11 14.66
CA GLU A 8 15.89 -8.80 15.06
C GLU A 8 14.92 -9.94 14.77
N ILE A 9 15.20 -10.72 13.72
CA ILE A 9 14.36 -11.84 13.29
C ILE A 9 15.20 -12.98 12.73
N ALA A 10 14.79 -14.21 12.99
CA ALA A 10 15.38 -15.37 12.35
C ALA A 10 15.10 -15.38 10.84
N GLN A 11 16.11 -15.73 10.03
CA GLN A 11 16.02 -15.84 8.57
C GLN A 11 14.84 -16.74 8.13
N ALA A 12 14.69 -17.90 8.77
CA ALA A 12 13.63 -18.86 8.46
C ALA A 12 12.21 -18.31 8.72
N VAL A 13 12.07 -17.34 9.63
CA VAL A 13 10.79 -16.66 9.87
C VAL A 13 10.57 -15.54 8.86
N ALA A 14 11.60 -14.72 8.63
CA ALA A 14 11.53 -13.59 7.69
C ALA A 14 11.19 -14.00 6.25
N ASN A 15 11.62 -15.19 5.82
CA ASN A 15 11.38 -15.74 4.48
C ASN A 15 10.39 -16.93 4.49
N GLY A 16 9.72 -17.18 5.62
CA GLY A 16 8.83 -18.33 5.77
C GLY A 16 7.52 -18.17 4.97
N PRO A 17 6.74 -19.25 4.81
CA PRO A 17 5.50 -19.25 4.01
C PRO A 17 4.39 -18.35 4.56
N ARG A 18 4.53 -17.87 5.81
CA ARG A 18 3.59 -16.93 6.46
C ARG A 18 4.14 -15.49 6.48
N ALA A 19 5.25 -15.21 5.81
CA ALA A 19 5.83 -13.88 5.77
C ALA A 19 5.04 -12.96 4.84
N VAL A 20 4.50 -11.87 5.39
CA VAL A 20 3.67 -10.90 4.65
C VAL A 20 4.38 -9.55 4.43
N ILE A 21 5.69 -9.45 4.72
CA ILE A 21 6.40 -8.16 4.73
C ILE A 21 6.37 -7.44 3.37
N LEU A 22 6.46 -8.19 2.26
CA LEU A 22 6.40 -7.62 0.90
C LEU A 22 5.00 -7.09 0.58
N GLU A 23 3.96 -7.82 1.00
CA GLU A 23 2.58 -7.36 0.89
C GLU A 23 2.35 -6.10 1.74
N GLN A 24 2.84 -6.06 2.98
CA GLN A 24 2.74 -4.89 3.85
C GLN A 24 3.41 -3.65 3.25
N VAL A 25 4.60 -3.79 2.67
CA VAL A 25 5.31 -2.68 2.00
C VAL A 25 4.52 -2.19 0.78
N THR A 26 4.01 -3.13 -0.04
CA THR A 26 3.21 -2.83 -1.23
C THR A 26 1.92 -2.10 -0.85
N ASN A 27 1.18 -2.65 0.12
CA ASN A 27 -0.07 -2.08 0.63
C ASN A 27 0.15 -0.70 1.27
N GLY A 28 1.34 -0.44 1.82
CA GLY A 28 1.70 0.85 2.39
C GLY A 28 1.62 2.03 1.41
N VAL A 29 1.74 1.81 0.09
CA VAL A 29 1.51 2.86 -0.91
C VAL A 29 0.03 3.23 -0.98
N ALA A 30 -0.85 2.23 -1.06
CA ALA A 30 -2.29 2.46 -1.14
C ALA A 30 -2.82 3.21 0.08
N VAL A 31 -2.35 2.85 1.28
CA VAL A 31 -2.72 3.54 2.53
C VAL A 31 -2.30 5.01 2.51
N ARG A 32 -1.05 5.30 2.14
CA ARG A 32 -0.55 6.68 2.07
C ARG A 32 -1.31 7.50 1.03
N MET A 33 -1.60 6.92 -0.14
CA MET A 33 -2.38 7.60 -1.18
C MET A 33 -3.81 7.89 -0.72
N ALA A 34 -4.44 6.97 0.02
CA ALA A 34 -5.75 7.19 0.60
C ALA A 34 -5.74 8.34 1.64
N VAL A 35 -4.76 8.37 2.53
CA VAL A 35 -4.61 9.44 3.52
C VAL A 35 -4.39 10.81 2.85
N LEU A 36 -3.46 10.89 1.90
CA LEU A 36 -3.18 12.14 1.18
C LEU A 36 -4.40 12.62 0.40
N TYR A 37 -5.15 11.71 -0.23
CA TYR A 37 -6.40 12.02 -0.90
C TYR A 37 -7.43 12.62 0.07
N LEU A 38 -7.67 11.98 1.21
CA LEU A 38 -8.64 12.45 2.20
C LEU A 38 -8.26 13.82 2.78
N LEU A 39 -6.98 14.05 3.05
CA LEU A 39 -6.48 15.33 3.54
C LEU A 39 -6.58 16.44 2.49
N SER A 40 -6.25 16.13 1.24
CA SER A 40 -6.39 17.06 0.11
C SER A 40 -7.84 17.45 -0.11
N GLU A 41 -8.76 16.47 -0.09
CA GLU A 41 -10.20 16.70 -0.18
C GLU A 41 -10.74 17.53 1.00
N SER A 42 -10.26 17.26 2.22
CA SER A 42 -10.65 18.03 3.40
C SER A 42 -10.23 19.50 3.29
N ARG A 43 -9.00 19.76 2.83
CA ARG A 43 -8.51 21.12 2.54
C ARG A 43 -9.34 21.80 1.45
N ARG A 44 -9.57 21.12 0.33
CA ARG A 44 -10.39 21.65 -0.77
C ARG A 44 -11.79 22.06 -0.30
N ARG A 45 -12.43 21.28 0.58
CA ARG A 45 -13.75 21.62 1.14
C ARG A 45 -13.72 22.87 2.01
N ALA A 46 -12.68 23.03 2.85
CA ALA A 46 -12.50 24.23 3.66
C ALA A 46 -12.31 25.48 2.80
N GLU A 47 -11.63 25.36 1.66
CA GLU A 47 -11.41 26.46 0.71
C GLU A 47 -12.66 26.78 -0.13
N THR A 48 -13.44 25.76 -0.52
CA THR A 48 -14.60 25.93 -1.43
C THR A 48 -15.94 26.18 -0.72
N GLY A 49 -16.02 26.05 0.61
CA GLY A 49 -17.28 26.14 1.35
C GLY A 49 -18.30 25.06 0.97
N ALA A 50 -17.85 23.99 0.30
CA ALA A 50 -18.73 22.94 -0.21
C ALA A 50 -19.41 22.17 0.94
N PRO A 51 -20.73 21.92 0.86
CA PRO A 51 -21.46 21.24 1.93
C PRO A 51 -21.01 19.78 2.08
N ALA A 52 -21.05 19.29 3.32
CA ALA A 52 -20.71 17.91 3.64
C ALA A 52 -21.65 16.94 2.89
N GLY A 53 -21.09 16.14 1.97
CA GLY A 53 -21.84 15.11 1.23
C GLY A 53 -21.54 15.03 -0.27
N GLN A 54 -21.01 16.11 -0.87
CA GLN A 54 -20.53 16.07 -2.26
C GLN A 54 -19.14 15.42 -2.30
N ALA A 55 -19.09 14.10 -2.40
CA ALA A 55 -17.83 13.36 -2.48
C ALA A 55 -17.18 13.57 -3.86
N SER A 56 -15.94 14.06 -3.86
CA SER A 56 -15.07 14.02 -5.04
C SER A 56 -14.84 12.55 -5.46
N PRO A 57 -14.61 12.26 -6.76
CA PRO A 57 -14.46 10.88 -7.24
C PRO A 57 -13.36 10.14 -6.47
N ARG A 58 -13.73 9.00 -5.88
CA ARG A 58 -12.82 8.16 -5.09
C ARG A 58 -11.61 7.78 -5.98
N PRO A 59 -10.36 7.90 -5.49
CA PRO A 59 -9.20 7.50 -6.27
C PRO A 59 -9.32 6.01 -6.59
N ALA A 60 -9.10 5.66 -7.86
CA ALA A 60 -9.10 4.26 -8.27
C ALA A 60 -8.08 3.48 -7.43
N PRO A 61 -8.38 2.24 -7.01
CA PRO A 61 -7.40 1.42 -6.33
C PRO A 61 -6.16 1.33 -7.23
N ALA A 62 -4.97 1.56 -6.65
CA ALA A 62 -3.72 1.36 -7.37
C ALA A 62 -3.73 -0.06 -7.93
N ALA A 63 -3.86 -0.20 -9.25
CA ALA A 63 -4.03 -1.47 -9.90
C ALA A 63 -2.83 -2.38 -9.57
N GLY A 64 -3.05 -3.37 -8.72
CA GLY A 64 -2.08 -4.42 -8.47
C GLY A 64 -1.96 -5.28 -9.72
N ARG A 65 -0.96 -5.02 -10.56
CA ARG A 65 -0.45 -5.97 -11.57
C ARG A 65 1.05 -5.81 -11.70
N ALA A 66 1.79 -6.61 -10.95
CA ALA A 66 3.19 -6.88 -11.24
C ALA A 66 3.66 -8.22 -10.65
N SER A 67 3.06 -8.68 -9.54
CA SER A 67 3.60 -9.83 -8.80
C SER A 67 3.10 -11.20 -9.27
N ASP A 68 1.98 -11.29 -10.00
CA ASP A 68 1.43 -12.59 -10.44
C ASP A 68 2.20 -13.22 -11.62
N THR A 69 3.08 -12.48 -12.30
CA THR A 69 3.79 -12.97 -13.50
C THR A 69 5.25 -13.37 -13.24
N LEU A 70 5.85 -12.98 -12.11
CA LEU A 70 7.30 -13.13 -11.90
C LEU A 70 7.73 -14.43 -11.19
N ILE A 71 6.79 -15.26 -10.73
CA ILE A 71 7.12 -16.57 -10.13
C ILE A 71 6.97 -17.72 -11.16
N ALA A 72 6.26 -17.51 -12.27
CA ALA A 72 6.03 -18.56 -13.28
C ALA A 72 7.11 -18.64 -14.38
N GLN A 73 8.14 -17.79 -14.35
CA GLN A 73 9.22 -17.79 -15.36
C GLN A 73 10.56 -18.35 -14.84
N ALA A 74 10.60 -18.88 -13.62
CA ALA A 74 11.82 -19.45 -13.02
C ALA A 74 11.90 -20.99 -13.10
N ASP A 75 10.89 -21.68 -13.65
CA ASP A 75 10.85 -23.15 -13.83
C ASP A 75 10.72 -23.55 -15.31
N ALA A 76 11.55 -22.96 -16.19
CA ALA A 76 11.74 -23.42 -17.57
C ALA A 76 13.24 -23.54 -17.90
#